data_AF-A0A3B3TH36-F1
#
_entry.id   AF-A0A3B3TH36-F1
#
_cell.length_a   1.000
_cell.length_b   1.000
_cell.length_c   1.000
_cell.angle_alpha   90.00
_cell.angle_beta   90.00
_cell.angle_gamma   90.00
#
_symmetry.space_group_name_H-M   'P 1'
#
loop_
_entity.id
_entity.type
_entity.pdbx_description
1 polymer ?
#
loop_
_entity_poly.entity_id
_entity_poly.type
_entity_poly.pdbx_seq_one_letter_code
_entity_poly.pdbx_strand_id
1 'polypeptide(L)' 'LVYCMGDEADDVLQRLDLTGEQRQQYNAVKRGFDTYFVPKKNVIYERAKFNKRVQENSESVDSFLTNMQCKPISTTWYE' A
#
# COMPACT_ATOMS: atom_id res chain seq x y z
N LEU A 1 13.57 -5.69 14.01
CA LEU A 1 12.87 -5.31 12.77
C LEU A 1 13.82 -5.41 11.59
N VAL A 2 14.83 -4.53 11.50
CA VAL A 2 15.84 -4.55 10.41
C VAL A 2 16.52 -5.92 10.27
N TYR A 3 16.97 -6.52 11.38
CA TYR A 3 17.56 -7.87 11.38
C TYR A 3 16.64 -8.97 10.81
N CYS A 4 15.32 -8.81 10.89
CA CYS A 4 14.36 -9.77 10.33
C CYS A 4 14.06 -9.52 8.84
N MET A 5 14.35 -8.32 8.34
CA MET A 5 14.04 -7.88 6.98
C MET A 5 15.20 -8.13 6.01
N GLY A 6 16.41 -8.39 6.52
CA GLY A 6 17.62 -8.64 5.72
C GLY A 6 18.47 -7.40 5.52
N ASP A 7 19.59 -7.57 4.80
CA ASP A 7 20.62 -6.54 4.64
C ASP A 7 20.10 -5.31 3.87
N GLU A 8 19.13 -5.50 2.95
CA GLU A 8 18.53 -4.39 2.20
C GLU A 8 17.72 -3.43 3.09
N ALA A 9 17.28 -3.87 4.27
CA ALA A 9 16.51 -3.03 5.16
C ALA A 9 17.35 -1.91 5.78
N ASP A 10 18.66 -2.13 5.98
CA ASP A 10 19.56 -1.09 6.45
C ASP A 10 19.77 -0.01 5.38
N ASP A 11 19.92 -0.41 4.12
CA ASP A 11 20.00 0.51 2.98
C ASP A 11 18.73 1.36 2.86
N VAL A 12 17.56 0.75 3.01
CA VAL A 12 16.27 1.46 2.99
C VAL A 12 16.16 2.42 4.18
N LEU A 13 16.58 2.01 5.38
CA LEU A 13 16.58 2.87 6.56
C LEU A 13 17.53 4.06 6.42
N GLN A 14 18.67 3.87 5.77
CA GLN A 14 19.61 4.95 5.48
C GLN A 14 19.06 5.97 4.48
N ARG A 15 18.32 5.49 3.46
CA ARG A 15 17.66 6.34 2.44
C ARG A 15 16.44 7.08 2.97
N LEU A 16 15.84 6.65 4.07
CA LEU A 16 14.74 7.36 4.71
C LEU A 16 15.24 8.65 5.39
N ASP A 17 14.54 9.76 5.12
CA ASP A 17 14.78 11.09 5.69
C ASP A 17 14.36 11.20 7.17
N LEU A 18 14.80 10.25 8.00
CA LEU A 18 14.56 10.23 9.45
C LEU A 18 15.73 10.86 10.19
N THR A 19 15.43 11.76 11.14
CA THR A 19 16.44 12.32 12.04
C THR A 19 17.08 11.24 12.94
N GLY A 20 18.27 11.49 13.47
CA GLY A 20 18.94 10.54 14.37
C GLY A 20 18.08 10.10 15.56
N GLU A 21 17.28 11.01 16.10
CA GLU A 21 16.31 10.74 17.18
C GLU A 21 15.14 9.86 16.69
N GLN A 22 14.61 10.13 15.49
CA GLN A 22 13.53 9.33 14.90
C GLN A 22 13.99 7.92 14.54
N ARG A 23 15.26 7.71 14.17
CA ARG A 23 15.81 6.37 13.93
C ARG A 23 15.86 5.50 15.18
N GLN A 24 15.93 6.11 16.37
CA GLN A 24 15.85 5.38 17.64
C GLN A 24 14.39 5.10 18.07
N GLN A 25 13.42 5.82 17.50
CA GLN A 25 12.01 5.62 17.80
C GLN A 25 11.42 4.52 16.90
N TYR A 26 11.06 3.40 17.51
CA TYR A 26 10.44 2.27 16.82
C TYR A 26 9.24 2.68 15.94
N ASN A 27 8.37 3.55 16.47
CA ASN A 27 7.18 4.01 15.74
C ASN A 27 7.53 4.83 14.49
N ALA A 28 8.57 5.66 14.55
CA ALA A 28 9.00 6.48 13.42
C ALA A 28 9.65 5.61 12.33
N VAL A 29 10.51 4.65 12.73
CA VAL A 29 11.12 3.68 11.81
C VAL A 29 10.06 2.82 11.14
N LYS A 30 9.12 2.26 11.91
CA LYS A 30 8.01 1.46 11.37
C LYS A 30 7.19 2.25 10.37
N ARG A 31 6.81 3.50 10.70
CA ARG A 31 6.05 4.36 9.80
C ARG A 31 6.82 4.73 8.53
N GLY A 32 8.14 4.92 8.63
CA GLY A 32 9.02 5.14 7.48
C GLY A 32 8.99 3.95 6.52
N PHE A 33 9.15 2.73 7.05
CA PHE A 33 9.03 1.50 6.26
C PHE A 33 7.62 1.30 5.68
N ASP A 34 6.57 1.53 6.46
CA ASP A 34 5.19 1.45 5.95
C ASP A 34 5.00 2.42 4.79
N THR A 35 5.55 3.64 4.86
CA THR A 35 5.45 4.64 3.79
C THR A 35 6.29 4.27 2.56
N TYR A 36 7.45 3.63 2.77
CA TYR A 36 8.35 3.21 1.69
C TYR A 36 7.78 2.01 0.91
N PHE A 37 7.27 1.00 1.63
CA PHE A 37 6.76 -0.23 1.02
C PHE A 37 5.30 -0.13 0.58
N VAL A 38 4.49 0.71 1.20
CA VAL A 38 3.11 0.95 0.76
C VAL A 38 3.10 2.11 -0.23
N PRO A 39 3.02 1.85 -1.55
CA PRO A 39 2.91 2.93 -2.52
C PRO A 39 1.66 3.76 -2.22
N LYS A 40 1.79 5.09 -2.27
CA LYS A 40 0.64 5.99 -2.20
C LYS A 40 -0.30 5.68 -3.35
N LYS A 41 -1.43 5.04 -3.04
CA LYS A 41 -2.50 4.79 -4.00
C LYS A 41 -3.25 6.10 -4.25
N ASN A 42 -3.31 6.54 -5.50
CA ASN A 42 -4.15 7.67 -5.86
C ASN A 42 -5.62 7.22 -5.84
N VAL A 43 -6.36 7.62 -4.81
CA VAL A 43 -7.76 7.23 -4.59
C VAL A 43 -8.65 7.64 -5.76
N ILE A 44 -8.40 8.80 -6.37
CA ILE A 44 -9.17 9.28 -7.54
C ILE A 44 -8.90 8.38 -8.75
N TYR A 45 -7.63 8.02 -8.98
CA TYR A 45 -7.26 7.10 -10.06
C TYR A 45 -7.87 5.72 -9.87
N GLU A 46 -7.74 5.12 -8.69
CA GLU A 46 -8.31 3.80 -8.40
C GLU A 46 -9.84 3.81 -8.49
N ARG A 47 -10.50 4.89 -8.03
CA ARG A 47 -11.96 5.07 -8.16
C ARG A 47 -12.39 5.22 -9.61
N ALA A 48 -11.67 6.01 -10.40
CA ALA A 48 -11.95 6.15 -11.83
C ALA A 48 -11.75 4.82 -12.57
N LYS A 49 -10.69 4.06 -12.23
CA LYS A 49 -10.41 2.74 -12.78
C LYS A 49 -11.49 1.72 -12.39
N PHE A 50 -12.01 1.79 -11.16
CA PHE A 50 -13.13 0.98 -10.71
C PHE A 50 -14.42 1.30 -11.48
N ASN A 51 -14.78 2.59 -11.58
CA ASN A 51 -15.99 3.02 -12.28
C ASN A 51 -15.95 2.79 -13.80
N LYS A 52 -14.74 2.73 -14.38
CA LYS A 52 -14.53 2.41 -15.80
C LYS A 52 -14.46 0.91 -16.08
N ARG A 53 -14.46 0.06 -15.05
CA ARG A 53 -14.34 -1.39 -15.25
C ARG A 53 -15.62 -1.94 -15.85
N VAL A 54 -15.48 -2.71 -16.91
CA VAL A 54 -16.55 -3.49 -17.57
C VAL A 54 -16.11 -4.94 -17.55
N GLN A 55 -17.05 -5.88 -17.44
CA GLN A 55 -16.73 -7.31 -17.54
C GLN A 55 -16.19 -7.61 -18.94
N GLU A 56 -14.99 -8.19 -19.01
CA GLU A 56 -14.41 -8.63 -20.28
C GLU A 56 -15.04 -9.96 -20.72
N ASN A 57 -15.15 -10.19 -22.03
CA ASN A 57 -15.80 -11.39 -22.59
C ASN A 57 -15.19 -12.73 -22.13
N SER A 58 -13.94 -12.71 -21.64
CA SER A 58 -13.22 -13.88 -21.13
C SER A 58 -13.23 -14.00 -19.60
N GLU A 59 -13.78 -13.01 -18.86
CA GLU A 59 -13.84 -13.03 -17.40
C GLU A 59 -15.14 -13.68 -16.90
N SER A 60 -15.02 -14.68 -16.01
CA SER A 60 -16.17 -15.27 -15.33
C SER A 60 -16.87 -14.25 -14.42
N VAL A 61 -18.20 -14.35 -14.32
CA VAL A 61 -19.03 -13.47 -13.48
C VAL A 61 -18.57 -13.49 -12.02
N ASP A 62 -18.15 -14.66 -11.50
CA ASP A 62 -17.66 -14.79 -10.12
C ASP A 62 -16.34 -14.05 -9.87
N SER A 63 -15.41 -14.10 -10.83
CA SER A 63 -14.15 -13.34 -10.77
C SER A 63 -14.43 -11.84 -10.79
N PHE A 64 -15.34 -11.42 -11.67
CA PHE A 64 -15.74 -10.03 -11.78
C PHE A 64 -16.40 -9.52 -10.49
N LEU A 65 -17.33 -10.30 -9.92
CA LEU A 65 -18.03 -9.95 -8.69
C LEU A 65 -17.09 -9.91 -7.47
N THR A 66 -16.18 -10.88 -7.37
CA THR A 66 -15.16 -10.94 -6.30
C THR A 66 -14.22 -9.73 -6.38
N ASN A 67 -13.78 -9.38 -7.59
CA ASN A 67 -12.97 -8.19 -7.84
C ASN A 67 -13.74 -6.90 -7.52
N MET A 68 -15.04 -6.85 -7.80
CA MET A 68 -15.90 -5.71 -7.48
C MET A 68 -16.22 -5.60 -5.98
N GLN A 69 -16.33 -6.70 -5.24
CA GLN A 69 -16.65 -6.70 -3.80
C GLN A 69 -15.41 -6.47 -2.91
N CYS A 70 -14.23 -6.96 -3.29
CA CYS A 70 -13.01 -6.82 -2.49
C CYS A 70 -12.43 -5.39 -2.52
N LYS A 71 -12.61 -4.66 -3.62
CA LYS A 71 -12.09 -3.28 -3.80
C LYS A 71 -12.77 -2.16 -3.00
N PRO A 72 -14.12 -2.10 -2.85
CA PRO A 72 -14.79 -1.02 -2.14
C PRO A 72 -14.36 -0.92 -0.67
N ILE A 73 -14.11 -2.05 -0.01
CA ILE A 73 -13.68 -2.10 1.42
C ILE A 73 -12.35 -1.37 1.64
N SER A 74 -11.48 -1.28 0.63
CA SER A 74 -10.21 -0.53 0.76
C SER A 74 -10.32 0.97 0.53
N THR A 75 -11.48 1.46 0.05
CA THR A 75 -11.69 2.86 -0.36
C THR A 75 -12.64 3.62 0.58
N THR A 76 -13.29 2.94 1.53
CA THR A 76 -14.29 3.51 2.44
C THR A 76 -13.80 3.75 3.87
N TRP A 77 -12.51 3.57 4.16
CA TRP A 77 -11.95 3.94 5.47
C TRP A 77 -11.42 5.37 5.44
N TYR A 78 -12.31 6.36 5.43
CA TYR A 78 -12.14 7.74 5.91
C TYR A 78 -13.43 8.52 5.62
N GLU A 79 -14.51 8.13 6.31
CA GLU A 79 -15.55 9.07 6.76
C GLU A 79 -15.37 9.28 8.27
#